data_AF-A0A927IUJ5-F1
#
_entry.id   AF-A0A927IUJ5-F1
#
_cell.length_a   1.000
_cell.length_b   1.000
_cell.length_c   1.000
_cell.angle_alpha   90.00
_cell.angle_beta   90.00
_cell.angle_gamma   90.00
#
_symmetry.space_group_name_H-M   'P 1'
#
loop_
_entity.id
_entity.type
_entity.pdbx_description
1 polymer ?
#
loop_
_entity_poly.entity_id
_entity_poly.type
_entity_poly.pdbx_seq_one_letter_code
_entity_poly.pdbx_strand_id
1 'polypeptide(L)' 'MTKHLRNAVEKMRHHYIQKLIESGAYSNNEEQLYDYTLSELIEEYNKTLVKTKS' A
#
# COMPACT_ATOMS: atom_id res chain seq x y z
N MET A 1 -21.56 14.05 3.73
CA MET A 1 -21.23 12.77 4.38
C MET A 1 -20.19 11.92 3.64
N THR A 2 -19.92 12.14 2.34
CA THR A 2 -19.00 11.32 1.51
C THR A 2 -17.50 11.57 1.73
N LYS A 3 -17.10 12.67 2.37
CA LYS A 3 -15.68 13.02 2.59
C LYS A 3 -14.96 12.12 3.59
N HIS A 4 -15.69 11.55 4.57
CA HIS A 4 -15.09 10.70 5.60
C HIS A 4 -14.60 9.36 5.05
N LEU A 5 -15.39 8.75 4.15
CA LEU A 5 -15.01 7.49 3.51
C LEU A 5 -13.79 7.69 2.61
N ARG A 6 -13.79 8.73 1.78
CA ARG A 6 -12.64 9.04 0.91
C ARG A 6 -11.37 9.26 1.74
N ASN A 7 -11.46 10.03 2.81
CA ASN A 7 -10.31 10.29 3.68
C ASN A 7 -9.82 9.02 4.40
N ALA A 8 -10.74 8.13 4.80
CA ALA A 8 -10.37 6.85 5.40
C ALA A 8 -9.64 5.94 4.40
N VAL A 9 -10.14 5.86 3.16
CA VAL A 9 -9.50 5.10 2.08
C VAL A 9 -8.13 5.66 1.73
N GLU A 10 -8.00 6.99 1.62
CA GLU A 10 -6.71 7.64 1.35
C GLU A 10 -5.68 7.43 2.47
N LYS A 11 -6.12 7.43 3.74
CA LYS A 11 -5.27 7.08 4.88
C LYS A 11 -4.80 5.63 4.82
N MET A 12 -5.71 4.69 4.49
CA MET A 12 -5.34 3.28 4.33
C MET A 12 -4.36 3.09 3.16
N ARG A 13 -4.58 3.75 2.02
CA ARG A 13 -3.65 3.69 0.89
C ARG A 13 -2.24 4.14 1.29
N HIS A 14 -2.14 5.31 1.91
CA HIS A 14 -0.85 5.80 2.41
C HIS A 14 -0.20 4.84 3.41
N HIS A 15 -0.98 4.22 4.30
CA HIS A 15 -0.46 3.24 5.24
C HIS A 15 0.19 2.05 4.53
N TYR A 16 -0.47 1.47 3.52
CA TYR A 16 0.08 0.32 2.78
C TYR A 16 1.27 0.71 1.90
N ILE A 17 1.25 1.88 1.25
CA ILE A 17 2.39 2.39 0.47
C ILE A 17 3.62 2.51 1.37
N GLN A 18 3.47 3.13 2.55
CA GLN A 18 4.57 3.23 3.51
C GLN A 18 5.05 1.85 3.96
N LYS A 19 4.15 0.90 4.25
CA LYS A 19 4.53 -0.46 4.63
C LYS A 19 5.29 -1.22 3.54
N LEU A 20 4.93 -1.03 2.28
CA LEU A 20 5.60 -1.61 1.12
C LEU A 20 6.99 -1.02 0.88
N ILE A 21 7.18 0.26 1.19
CA ILE A 21 8.49 0.92 1.16
C ILE A 21 9.33 0.48 2.36
N GLU A 22 8.75 0.43 3.56
CA GLU A 22 9.40 -0.02 4.79
C GLU A 22 9.85 -1.49 4.71
N SER A 23 9.10 -2.34 4.00
CA SER A 23 9.47 -3.74 3.80
C SER A 23 10.65 -3.91 2.84
N GLY A 24 11.10 -2.82 2.20
CA GLY A 24 12.16 -2.85 1.19
C GLY A 24 11.77 -3.54 -0.12
N ALA A 25 10.49 -3.91 -0.27
CA ALA A 25 9.97 -4.50 -1.48
C ALA A 25 9.85 -3.47 -2.61
N TYR A 26 9.66 -2.20 -2.25
CA TYR A 26 9.52 -1.09 -3.19
C TYR A 26 10.35 0.13 -2.79
N SER A 27 10.79 0.91 -3.78
CA SER A 27 11.49 2.18 -3.57
C SER A 27 10.51 3.35 -3.49
N ASN A 28 10.88 4.41 -2.74
CA ASN A 28 10.09 5.63 -2.55
C ASN A 28 9.69 6.36 -3.85
N ASN A 29 10.33 6.04 -4.97
CA ASN A 29 10.09 6.66 -6.29
C ASN A 29 9.29 5.77 -7.24
N GLU A 30 8.74 4.63 -6.79
CA GLU A 30 7.90 3.81 -7.64
C GLU A 30 6.52 4.42 -7.78
N GLU A 31 6.36 5.23 -8.83
CA GLU A 31 5.12 5.87 -9.25
C GLU A 31 3.97 4.86 -9.37
N GLN A 32 4.30 3.59 -9.70
CA GLN A 32 3.37 2.46 -9.77
C GLN A 32 2.59 2.21 -8.46
N LEU A 33 3.17 2.48 -7.28
CA LEU A 33 2.47 2.36 -5.99
C LEU A 33 1.35 3.38 -5.84
N TYR A 34 1.51 4.56 -6.45
CA TYR A 34 0.53 5.63 -6.37
C TYR A 34 -0.62 5.43 -7.36
N ASP A 35 -0.41 4.66 -8.42
CA ASP A 35 -1.46 4.19 -9.35
C ASP A 35 -2.30 3.05 -8.77
N TYR A 36 -1.76 2.24 -7.85
CA TYR A 36 -2.51 1.14 -7.26
C TYR A 36 -3.73 1.60 -6.44
N THR A 37 -4.83 0.88 -6.65
CA THR A 37 -6.00 0.96 -5.79
C THR A 37 -5.69 0.38 -4.40
N LEU A 38 -6.55 0.69 -3.42
CA LEU A 38 -6.35 0.19 -2.05
C LEU A 38 -6.25 -1.35 -2.00
N SER A 39 -7.08 -2.06 -2.78
CA SER A 39 -7.09 -3.52 -2.81
C SER A 39 -5.78 -4.09 -3.37
N GLU A 40 -5.23 -3.46 -4.41
CA GLU A 40 -3.95 -3.88 -5.02
C GLU A 40 -2.78 -3.68 -4.05
N LEU A 41 -2.76 -2.54 -3.33
CA LEU A 41 -1.76 -2.29 -2.28
C LEU A 41 -1.82 -3.33 -1.16
N ILE A 42 -3.02 -3.75 -0.77
CA ILE A 42 -3.21 -4.82 0.24
C ILE A 42 -2.69 -6.15 -0.29
N GLU A 43 -2.98 -6.48 -1.56
CA GLU A 43 -2.54 -7.72 -2.17
C GLU A 43 -1.01 -7.79 -2.28
N GLU A 44 -0.37 -6.72 -2.77
CA GLU A 44 1.09 -6.64 -2.81
C GLU A 44 1.69 -6.70 -1.42
N TYR A 45 1.12 -5.99 -0.44
CA TYR A 45 1.62 -6.07 0.93
C TYR A 45 1.56 -7.50 1.47
N ASN A 46 0.45 -8.22 1.26
CA ASN A 46 0.33 -9.61 1.67
C ASN A 46 1.35 -10.52 0.97
N LYS A 47 1.64 -10.30 -0.32
CA LYS A 47 2.70 -11.03 -1.04
C LYS A 47 4.08 -10.76 -0.44
N THR A 48 4.38 -9.52 -0.07
CA THR A 48 5.67 -9.17 0.57
C THR A 48 5.84 -9.86 1.92
N LEU A 49 4.76 -9.98 2.73
CA LEU A 49 4.78 -10.69 4.01
C LEU A 49 5.03 -12.20 3.88
N VAL A 50 4.50 -12.83 2.84
CA VAL A 50 4.72 -14.26 2.57
C VAL A 50 6.17 -14.51 2.16
N LYS A 51 6.77 -13.60 1.39
CA LYS A 51 8.15 -13.71 0.90
C LYS A 51 9.21 -13.63 2.01
N THR A 52 8.94 -12.89 3.09
CA THR A 52 9.84 -12.78 4.25
C THR A 52 9.84 -14.00 5.18
N LYS A 53 9.00 -15.02 4.92
CA LYS A 53 8.85 -16.21 5.77
C LYS A 53 9.47 -17.50 5.20
N SER A 54 10.27 -17.43 4.14
CA SER A 54 11.00 -18.57 3.55
C SER A 54 12.50 -18.40 3.63
#